data_AF-A0A929DIU7-F1
#
_entry.id   AF-A0A929DIU7-F1
#
_cell.length_a   1.000
_cell.length_b   1.000
_cell.length_c   1.000
_cell.angle_alpha   90.00
_cell.angle_beta   90.00
_cell.angle_gamma   90.00
#
_symmetry.space_group_name_H-M   'P 1'
#
loop_
_entity.id
_entity.type
_entity.pdbx_description
1 polymer ?
#
loop_
_entity_poly.entity_id
_entity_poly.type
_entity_poly.pdbx_seq_one_letter_code
_entity_poly.pdbx_strand_id
1 'polypeptide(L)'
;MKIKVSLSKKHLSIIVFAGVLLSLSSCHSKYINIKNEICRDPVWNDNKTAVAFVSLKTVYRKPVGIARFPDGGMPKFEYSDLNLYSYNIIDKQLIKAINFNDLVDNFYPYAPNYRVKIAFTDSLVYYYFGETSLKWFHIDSLSKVKYSKYYLLNINTNKINEIDTAVFNSVYQKTKDSNKISSGEIHMMLSELPFTERDLEIQNLYPLSDKDYIDYIIYMEGNPLTRELIVKQIIPQLSKKQIQHALQKMDRYKDKLDEKAKSSVNYKDNCKKSNYDKYYEETYKKLKHLQ
;
A
#
# COMPACT_ATOMS: atom_id res chain seq x y z
N MET A 1 -34.16 -39.25 23.49
CA MET A 1 -32.98 -40.10 23.22
C MET A 1 -31.72 -39.25 23.44
N LYS A 2 -30.98 -39.45 24.54
CA LYS A 2 -29.74 -38.71 24.85
C LYS A 2 -28.54 -39.56 24.43
N ILE A 3 -27.87 -39.20 23.34
CA ILE A 3 -26.63 -39.87 22.93
C ILE A 3 -25.51 -39.35 23.83
N LYS A 4 -25.01 -40.21 24.72
CA LYS A 4 -23.90 -39.93 25.62
C LYS A 4 -22.61 -40.29 24.90
N VAL A 5 -22.00 -39.34 24.20
CA VAL A 5 -20.70 -39.56 23.55
C VAL A 5 -19.61 -39.46 24.60
N SER A 6 -19.01 -40.59 24.99
CA SER A 6 -17.83 -40.60 25.85
C SER A 6 -16.57 -40.42 24.99
N LEU A 7 -16.04 -39.21 24.93
CA LEU A 7 -14.71 -39.00 24.34
C LEU A 7 -13.65 -39.60 25.28
N SER A 8 -12.84 -40.53 24.76
CA SER A 8 -11.72 -41.08 25.53
C SER A 8 -10.62 -40.02 25.72
N LYS A 9 -9.85 -40.11 26.81
CA LYS A 9 -8.73 -39.17 27.12
C LYS A 9 -7.75 -38.99 25.96
N LYS A 10 -7.57 -40.03 25.12
CA LYS A 10 -6.73 -39.98 23.91
C LYS A 10 -7.28 -39.00 22.85
N HIS A 11 -8.60 -38.97 22.64
CA HIS A 11 -9.24 -38.05 21.70
C HIS A 11 -9.17 -36.61 22.18
N LEU A 12 -9.33 -36.37 23.48
CA LEU A 12 -9.19 -35.04 24.07
C LEU A 12 -7.78 -34.48 23.87
N SER A 13 -6.74 -35.29 24.08
CA SER A 13 -5.35 -34.88 23.86
C SER A 13 -5.05 -34.52 22.41
N ILE A 14 -5.60 -35.25 21.44
CA ILE A 14 -5.44 -34.97 20.01
C ILE A 14 -6.13 -33.65 19.63
N ILE A 15 -7.33 -33.40 20.15
CA ILE A 15 -8.09 -32.16 19.89
C ILE A 15 -7.34 -30.95 20.46
N VAL A 16 -6.82 -31.06 21.68
CA VAL A 16 -6.02 -29.98 22.30
C VAL A 16 -4.75 -29.72 21.50
N PHE A 17 -4.02 -30.77 21.11
CA PHE A 17 -2.79 -30.62 20.32
C PHE A 17 -3.06 -30.02 18.93
N ALA A 18 -4.14 -30.43 18.26
CA ALA A 18 -4.58 -29.83 17.01
C ALA A 18 -4.99 -28.35 17.20
N GLY A 19 -5.64 -28.00 18.32
CA GLY A 19 -5.97 -26.61 18.67
C GLY A 19 -4.73 -25.75 18.92
N VAL A 20 -3.70 -26.30 19.57
CA VAL A 20 -2.41 -25.63 19.77
C VAL A 20 -1.68 -25.44 18.43
N LEU A 21 -1.65 -26.45 17.57
CA LEU A 21 -1.05 -26.32 16.23
C LEU A 21 -1.77 -25.30 15.35
N LEU A 22 -3.11 -25.24 15.42
CA LEU A 22 -3.90 -24.24 14.72
C LEU A 22 -3.62 -22.83 15.23
N SER A 23 -3.43 -22.65 16.55
CA SER A 23 -3.10 -21.35 17.15
C SER A 23 -1.66 -20.89 16.90
N LEU A 24 -0.74 -21.80 16.57
CA LEU A 24 0.63 -21.47 16.15
C LEU A 24 0.76 -21.12 14.66
N SER A 25 -0.26 -21.38 13.85
CA SER A 25 -0.23 -21.06 12.42
C SER A 25 -0.53 -19.57 12.20
N SER A 26 0.35 -18.85 11.50
CA SER A 26 0.14 -17.43 11.20
C SER A 26 -1.13 -17.23 10.39
N CYS A 27 -2.05 -16.43 10.91
CA CYS A 27 -3.29 -16.01 10.25
C CYS A 27 -3.05 -15.08 9.04
N HIS A 28 -1.83 -14.59 8.87
CA HIS A 28 -1.46 -13.66 7.80
C HIS A 28 -0.24 -14.18 7.02
N SER A 29 -0.15 -13.75 5.77
CA SER A 29 0.97 -14.07 4.89
C SER A 29 2.31 -13.68 5.53
N LYS A 30 3.37 -14.45 5.24
CA LYS A 30 4.75 -14.02 5.51
C LYS A 30 5.10 -12.77 4.69
N TYR A 31 4.49 -12.63 3.52
CA TYR A 31 4.81 -11.61 2.53
C TYR A 31 3.95 -10.36 2.67
N ILE A 32 4.60 -9.20 2.66
CA ILE A 32 3.95 -7.90 2.67
C ILE A 32 3.44 -7.50 1.28
N ASN A 33 2.52 -6.55 1.27
CA ASN A 33 2.01 -5.85 0.10
C ASN A 33 2.10 -4.36 0.40
N ILE A 34 2.60 -3.59 -0.56
CA ILE A 34 2.71 -2.14 -0.47
C ILE A 34 1.64 -1.50 -1.35
N LYS A 35 0.91 -0.54 -0.80
CA LYS A 35 -0.08 0.25 -1.54
C LYS A 35 0.30 1.72 -1.41
N ASN A 36 0.16 2.46 -2.50
CA ASN A 36 0.27 3.91 -2.51
C ASN A 36 -0.96 4.45 -3.23
N GLU A 37 -1.95 4.92 -2.48
CA GLU A 37 -3.20 5.44 -3.01
C GLU A 37 -3.21 6.95 -2.93
N ILE A 38 -3.64 7.60 -4.02
CA ILE A 38 -3.98 9.01 -4.00
C ILE A 38 -5.44 9.10 -3.58
N CYS A 39 -5.71 9.85 -2.52
CA CYS A 39 -7.07 10.16 -2.09
C CYS A 39 -7.82 10.95 -3.17
N ARG A 40 -9.12 11.10 -2.97
CA ARG A 40 -9.99 11.78 -3.94
C ARG A 40 -9.60 13.24 -4.10
N ASP A 41 -9.89 13.76 -5.29
CA ASP A 41 -9.85 15.17 -5.64
C ASP A 41 -8.45 15.83 -5.51
N PRO A 42 -7.40 15.28 -6.18
CA PRO A 42 -6.19 16.05 -6.44
C PRO A 42 -6.54 17.32 -7.26
N VAL A 43 -5.78 18.40 -7.05
CA VAL A 43 -6.03 19.69 -7.71
C VAL A 43 -4.75 20.35 -8.19
N TRP A 44 -4.81 20.98 -9.36
CA TRP A 44 -3.81 21.91 -9.86
C TRP A 44 -3.79 23.21 -9.05
N ASN A 45 -2.66 23.92 -9.07
CA ASN A 45 -2.66 25.37 -8.81
C ASN A 45 -3.18 26.13 -10.04
N ASP A 46 -3.42 27.43 -9.89
CA ASP A 46 -4.05 28.26 -10.92
C ASP A 46 -3.29 28.25 -12.26
N ASN A 47 -1.96 28.18 -12.20
CA ASN A 47 -1.09 28.16 -13.39
C ASN A 47 -0.79 26.75 -13.92
N LYS A 48 -1.36 25.69 -13.32
CA LYS A 48 -1.11 24.28 -13.65
C LYS A 48 0.38 23.90 -13.65
N THR A 49 1.15 24.51 -12.77
CA THR A 49 2.58 24.24 -12.55
C THR A 49 2.83 23.35 -11.33
N ALA A 50 1.83 23.18 -10.46
CA ALA A 50 1.92 22.29 -9.32
C ALA A 50 0.59 21.61 -9.01
N VAL A 51 0.65 20.41 -8.42
CA VAL A 51 -0.52 19.63 -7.99
C VAL A 51 -0.48 19.42 -6.49
N ALA A 52 -1.60 19.64 -5.80
CA ALA A 52 -1.78 19.27 -4.40
C ALA A 52 -2.69 18.03 -4.31
N PHE A 53 -2.30 17.06 -3.49
CA PHE A 53 -3.04 15.82 -3.32
C PHE A 53 -2.74 15.16 -1.98
N VAL A 54 -3.70 14.43 -1.43
CA VAL A 54 -3.45 13.57 -0.28
C VAL A 54 -3.14 12.16 -0.76
N SER A 55 -2.14 11.50 -0.16
CA SER A 55 -1.82 10.12 -0.47
C SER A 55 -1.66 9.28 0.79
N LEU A 56 -2.22 8.07 0.75
CA LEU A 56 -2.13 7.03 1.76
C LEU A 56 -1.19 5.92 1.29
N LYS A 57 -0.09 5.74 2.01
CA LYS A 57 0.81 4.61 1.87
C LYS A 57 0.47 3.57 2.92
N THR A 58 0.47 2.30 2.54
CA THR A 58 0.25 1.20 3.49
C THR A 58 1.17 0.03 3.18
N VAL A 59 1.65 -0.62 4.23
CA VAL A 59 2.27 -1.94 4.19
C VAL A 59 1.38 -2.91 4.93
N TYR A 60 0.99 -4.00 4.28
CA TYR A 60 0.08 -4.95 4.89
C TYR A 60 0.35 -6.40 4.48
N ARG A 61 -0.01 -7.32 5.36
CA ARG A 61 -0.03 -8.76 5.11
C ARG A 61 -1.45 -9.21 4.84
N LYS A 62 -1.64 -9.90 3.73
CA LYS A 62 -2.95 -10.49 3.39
C LYS A 62 -3.28 -11.59 4.39
N PRO A 63 -4.56 -11.73 4.77
CA PRO A 63 -4.99 -12.87 5.58
C PRO A 63 -4.85 -14.18 4.79
N VAL A 64 -4.55 -15.27 5.50
CA VAL A 64 -4.39 -16.62 4.95
C VAL A 64 -5.15 -17.64 5.81
N GLY A 65 -5.38 -18.83 5.27
CA GLY A 65 -6.12 -19.87 5.99
C GLY A 65 -7.51 -19.41 6.40
N ILE A 66 -7.86 -19.63 7.68
CA ILE A 66 -9.18 -19.33 8.25
C ILE A 66 -9.43 -17.82 8.31
N ALA A 67 -8.39 -17.00 8.46
CA ALA A 67 -8.53 -15.55 8.56
C ALA A 67 -9.05 -14.90 7.27
N ARG A 68 -9.16 -15.64 6.15
CA ARG A 68 -9.74 -15.17 4.88
C ARG A 68 -11.27 -15.16 4.88
N PHE A 69 -11.93 -15.81 5.83
CA PHE A 69 -13.39 -15.90 5.83
C PHE A 69 -14.03 -14.77 6.64
N PRO A 70 -15.23 -14.29 6.27
CA PRO A 70 -16.03 -14.68 5.10
C PRO A 70 -15.60 -14.00 3.78
N ASP A 71 -15.19 -12.73 3.82
CA ASP A 71 -15.06 -11.87 2.63
C ASP A 71 -13.61 -11.52 2.29
N GLY A 72 -12.75 -12.54 2.24
CA GLY A 72 -11.33 -12.35 1.98
C GLY A 72 -10.53 -11.93 3.21
N GLY A 73 -11.18 -11.64 4.34
CA GLY A 73 -10.57 -11.41 5.64
C GLY A 73 -9.96 -10.03 5.83
N MET A 74 -9.51 -9.76 7.06
CA MET A 74 -8.85 -8.50 7.40
C MET A 74 -7.31 -8.62 7.28
N PRO A 75 -6.65 -7.86 6.40
CA PRO A 75 -5.21 -7.73 6.37
C PRO A 75 -4.69 -7.14 7.68
N LYS A 76 -3.49 -7.58 8.02
CA LYS A 76 -2.70 -7.01 9.10
C LYS A 76 -1.86 -5.88 8.52
N PHE A 77 -2.13 -4.65 8.92
CA PHE A 77 -1.31 -3.51 8.54
C PHE A 77 -0.10 -3.41 9.46
N GLU A 78 1.07 -3.26 8.86
CA GLU A 78 2.35 -3.15 9.56
C GLU A 78 2.84 -1.69 9.55
N TYR A 79 2.40 -0.90 8.57
CA TYR A 79 2.74 0.51 8.41
C TYR A 79 1.63 1.23 7.65
N SER A 80 1.36 2.47 8.03
CA SER A 80 0.53 3.38 7.24
C SER A 80 1.03 4.82 7.36
N ASP A 81 0.89 5.60 6.29
CA ASP A 81 1.35 6.99 6.26
C ASP A 81 0.45 7.81 5.33
N LEU A 82 -0.28 8.78 5.89
CA LEU A 82 -1.24 9.63 5.20
C LEU A 82 -0.73 11.07 5.21
N ASN A 83 -0.52 11.64 4.04
CA ASN A 83 0.06 12.98 3.95
C ASN A 83 -0.53 13.80 2.81
N LEU A 84 -0.56 15.11 3.00
CA LEU A 84 -0.72 16.08 1.93
C LEU A 84 0.62 16.30 1.24
N TYR A 85 0.62 16.16 -0.08
CA TYR A 85 1.77 16.43 -0.93
C TYR A 85 1.49 17.62 -1.85
N SER A 86 2.55 18.33 -2.20
CA SER A 86 2.59 19.27 -3.33
C SER A 86 3.65 18.80 -4.31
N TYR A 87 3.30 18.63 -5.58
CA TYR A 87 4.23 18.25 -6.64
C TYR A 87 4.36 19.39 -7.64
N ASN A 88 5.56 19.95 -7.76
CA ASN A 88 5.88 20.95 -8.78
C ASN A 88 6.40 20.24 -10.03
N ILE A 89 5.73 20.44 -11.17
CA ILE A 89 6.06 19.72 -12.41
C ILE A 89 7.28 20.32 -13.12
N ILE A 90 7.58 21.60 -12.88
CA ILE A 90 8.72 22.30 -13.49
C ILE A 90 10.01 21.81 -12.84
N ASP A 91 10.04 21.85 -11.51
CA ASP A 91 11.23 21.49 -10.73
C ASP A 91 11.30 19.97 -10.46
N LYS A 92 10.27 19.22 -10.85
CA LYS A 92 10.08 17.78 -10.56
C LYS A 92 10.22 17.46 -9.07
N GLN A 93 9.81 18.37 -8.22
CA GLN A 93 9.97 18.24 -6.77
C GLN A 93 8.65 17.84 -6.11
N LEU A 94 8.67 16.71 -5.40
CA LEU A 94 7.59 16.30 -4.52
C LEU A 94 7.88 16.72 -3.08
N ILE A 95 6.99 17.53 -2.51
CA ILE A 95 7.09 18.03 -1.14
C ILE A 95 6.01 17.34 -0.30
N LYS A 96 6.45 16.66 0.76
CA LYS A 96 5.58 16.15 1.82
C LYS A 96 5.24 17.30 2.76
N ALA A 97 4.03 17.82 2.65
CA ALA A 97 3.68 19.11 3.22
C ALA A 97 3.05 18.99 4.62
N ILE A 98 2.15 18.02 4.82
CA ILE A 98 1.47 17.81 6.10
C ILE A 98 1.30 16.31 6.35
N ASN A 99 1.57 15.91 7.59
CA ASN A 99 1.34 14.55 8.07
C ASN A 99 0.00 14.44 8.82
N PHE A 100 -0.75 13.39 8.48
CA PHE A 100 -2.04 13.06 9.06
C PHE A 100 -2.04 11.64 9.65
N ASN A 101 -0.90 11.17 10.16
CA ASN A 101 -0.79 9.80 10.68
C ASN A 101 -1.60 9.60 11.95
N ASP A 102 -1.89 10.66 12.71
CA ASP A 102 -2.88 10.64 13.78
C ASP A 102 -4.29 10.22 13.31
N LEU A 103 -4.64 10.41 12.03
CA LEU A 103 -5.85 9.79 11.48
C LEU A 103 -5.66 8.30 11.24
N VAL A 104 -4.52 7.85 10.73
CA VAL A 104 -4.37 6.44 10.36
C VAL A 104 -4.01 5.55 11.55
N ASP A 105 -3.34 6.06 12.56
CA ASP A 105 -3.01 5.30 13.77
C ASP A 105 -4.26 5.00 14.59
N ASN A 106 -5.24 5.91 14.54
CA ASN A 106 -6.52 5.76 15.21
C ASN A 106 -7.54 4.96 14.38
N PHE A 107 -7.34 4.78 13.06
CA PHE A 107 -8.30 4.12 12.17
C PHE A 107 -7.67 3.01 11.34
N TYR A 108 -8.41 1.91 11.15
CA TYR A 108 -8.00 0.91 10.18
C TYR A 108 -7.78 1.58 8.81
N PRO A 109 -6.63 1.35 8.15
CA PRO A 109 -6.27 1.93 6.84
C PRO A 109 -7.10 1.37 5.65
N TYR A 110 -8.32 0.94 5.95
CA TYR A 110 -9.41 0.61 5.04
C TYR A 110 -10.22 1.81 4.58
N ALA A 111 -9.71 3.03 4.77
CA ALA A 111 -10.41 4.25 4.41
C ALA A 111 -9.92 4.83 3.07
N PRO A 112 -10.25 4.26 1.90
CA PRO A 112 -10.01 4.91 0.60
C PRO A 112 -10.94 6.14 0.40
N ASN A 113 -11.56 6.63 1.46
CA ASN A 113 -12.56 7.69 1.48
C ASN A 113 -12.22 8.78 2.50
N TYR A 114 -10.94 9.07 2.73
CA TYR A 114 -10.57 10.39 3.26
C TYR A 114 -11.07 11.42 2.24
N ARG A 115 -12.23 12.03 2.53
CA ARG A 115 -12.85 13.06 1.71
C ARG A 115 -12.20 14.37 2.11
N VAL A 116 -11.01 14.58 1.56
CA VAL A 116 -10.31 15.84 1.70
C VAL A 116 -10.75 16.74 0.56
N LYS A 117 -11.27 17.91 0.90
CA LYS A 117 -11.47 18.97 -0.08
C LYS A 117 -10.20 19.79 -0.13
N ILE A 118 -9.66 19.98 -1.32
CA ILE A 118 -8.46 20.76 -1.56
C ILE A 118 -8.81 21.88 -2.54
N ALA A 119 -8.32 23.08 -2.27
CA ALA A 119 -8.19 24.14 -3.27
C ALA A 119 -6.75 24.63 -3.27
N PHE A 120 -6.20 24.87 -4.45
CA PHE A 120 -4.80 25.23 -4.59
C PHE A 120 -4.71 26.45 -5.51
N THR A 121 -4.21 27.55 -4.95
CA THR A 121 -3.81 28.75 -5.68
C THR A 121 -2.29 28.86 -5.63
N ASP A 122 -1.67 29.66 -6.49
CA ASP A 122 -0.21 29.91 -6.59
C ASP A 122 0.68 29.09 -5.63
N SER A 123 0.83 29.55 -4.38
CA SER A 123 1.62 28.89 -3.32
C SER A 123 0.81 28.48 -2.08
N LEU A 124 -0.52 28.53 -2.17
CA LEU A 124 -1.42 28.37 -1.03
C LEU A 124 -2.36 27.18 -1.24
N VAL A 125 -2.23 26.18 -0.37
CA VAL A 125 -3.09 24.99 -0.36
C VAL A 125 -4.10 25.12 0.78
N TYR A 126 -5.36 25.26 0.40
CA TYR A 126 -6.51 25.25 1.29
C TYR A 126 -7.00 23.81 1.41
N TYR A 127 -7.20 23.31 2.62
CA TYR A 127 -7.69 21.94 2.80
C TYR A 127 -8.66 21.78 3.98
N TYR A 128 -9.51 20.77 3.87
CA TYR A 128 -10.51 20.40 4.87
C TYR A 128 -10.84 18.91 4.79
N PHE A 129 -10.83 18.22 5.94
CA PHE A 129 -11.29 16.84 6.06
C PHE A 129 -12.80 16.83 6.36
N GLY A 130 -13.61 16.32 5.43
CA GLY A 130 -15.06 16.30 5.60
C GLY A 130 -15.53 15.57 6.86
N GLU A 131 -16.51 16.14 7.57
CA GLU A 131 -17.17 15.49 8.73
C GLU A 131 -17.68 14.08 8.41
N THR A 132 -18.14 13.84 7.17
CA THR A 132 -18.61 12.52 6.75
C THR A 132 -17.51 11.48 6.76
N SER A 133 -16.25 11.84 6.55
CA SER A 133 -15.14 10.91 6.78
C SER A 133 -15.05 10.61 8.28
N LEU A 134 -15.11 11.63 9.14
CA LEU A 134 -14.93 11.48 10.58
C LEU A 134 -16.05 10.69 11.30
N LYS A 135 -17.29 10.69 10.80
CA LYS A 135 -18.43 9.97 11.44
C LYS A 135 -18.30 8.44 11.42
N TRP A 136 -17.60 7.88 10.44
CA TRP A 136 -17.39 6.41 10.33
C TRP A 136 -16.24 5.92 11.21
N PHE A 137 -15.48 6.85 11.76
CA PHE A 137 -14.31 6.59 12.54
C PHE A 137 -14.65 6.84 14.01
N HIS A 138 -14.31 5.91 14.90
CA HIS A 138 -14.40 6.13 16.35
C HIS A 138 -13.28 7.09 16.79
N ILE A 139 -13.32 8.32 16.25
CA ILE A 139 -12.31 9.34 16.48
C ILE A 139 -12.44 9.82 17.92
N ASP A 140 -11.30 9.99 18.59
CA ASP A 140 -11.26 10.71 19.84
C ASP A 140 -11.81 12.15 19.66
N SER A 141 -12.27 12.76 20.74
CA SER A 141 -12.85 14.10 20.68
C SER A 141 -11.86 15.13 20.16
N LEU A 142 -10.57 14.97 20.45
CA LEU A 142 -9.49 15.90 20.07
C LEU A 142 -9.23 15.91 18.57
N SER A 143 -9.06 14.74 17.95
CA SER A 143 -8.84 14.65 16.50
C SER A 143 -10.09 15.07 15.74
N LYS A 144 -11.28 14.81 16.30
CA LYS A 144 -12.53 15.31 15.71
C LYS A 144 -12.58 16.85 15.64
N VAL A 145 -12.11 17.54 16.69
CA VAL A 145 -12.02 19.01 16.71
C VAL A 145 -10.93 19.53 15.76
N LYS A 146 -9.77 18.86 15.71
CA LYS A 146 -8.68 19.23 14.79
C LYS A 146 -9.15 19.15 13.34
N TYR A 147 -9.80 18.06 12.95
CA TYR A 147 -10.17 17.80 11.57
C TYR A 147 -11.52 18.38 11.14
N SER A 148 -12.30 18.97 12.05
CA SER A 148 -13.49 19.75 11.71
C SER A 148 -13.18 21.17 11.21
N LYS A 149 -11.92 21.61 11.30
CA LYS A 149 -11.47 22.96 10.96
C LYS A 149 -10.96 23.05 9.51
N TYR A 150 -10.95 24.27 8.99
CA TYR A 150 -10.41 24.60 7.67
C TYR A 150 -9.01 25.18 7.82
N TYR A 151 -8.13 24.81 6.91
CA TYR A 151 -6.72 25.18 7.00
C TYR A 151 -6.20 25.76 5.70
N LEU A 152 -5.22 26.64 5.85
CA LEU A 152 -4.42 27.23 4.80
C LEU A 152 -2.95 26.89 5.05
N LEU A 153 -2.33 26.19 4.10
CA LEU A 153 -0.91 25.92 4.06
C LEU A 153 -0.24 26.82 3.02
N ASN A 154 0.82 27.51 3.41
CA ASN A 154 1.74 28.14 2.46
C ASN A 154 2.91 27.19 2.18
N ILE A 155 3.00 26.66 0.96
CA ILE A 155 3.99 25.62 0.59
C ILE A 155 5.43 26.12 0.60
N ASN A 156 5.65 27.43 0.45
CA ASN A 156 6.99 28.03 0.44
C ASN A 156 7.55 28.21 1.86
N THR A 157 6.68 28.39 2.85
CA THR A 157 7.06 28.66 4.24
C THR A 157 6.73 27.52 5.20
N ASN A 158 5.99 26.51 4.74
CA ASN A 158 5.39 25.44 5.54
C ASN A 158 4.54 25.94 6.72
N LYS A 159 4.07 27.20 6.68
CA LYS A 159 3.19 27.75 7.71
C LYS A 159 1.76 27.30 7.46
N ILE A 160 1.13 26.77 8.51
CA ILE A 160 -0.26 26.35 8.52
C ILE A 160 -1.04 27.31 9.40
N ASN A 161 -2.12 27.87 8.88
CA ASN A 161 -3.06 28.69 9.63
C ASN A 161 -4.45 28.09 9.55
N GLU A 162 -5.18 28.16 10.66
CA GLU A 162 -6.63 27.93 10.66
C GLU A 162 -7.32 29.13 9.99
N ILE A 163 -8.34 28.84 9.19
CA ILE A 163 -9.13 29.85 8.47
C ILE A 163 -10.61 29.60 8.70
N ASP A 164 -11.42 30.63 8.48
CA ASP A 164 -12.87 30.47 8.53
C ASP A 164 -13.42 29.76 7.28
N THR A 165 -14.63 29.23 7.45
CA THR A 165 -15.36 28.50 6.41
C THR A 165 -15.69 29.36 5.19
N ALA A 166 -15.89 30.67 5.36
CA ALA A 166 -16.27 31.57 4.26
C ALA A 166 -15.08 31.82 3.32
N VAL A 167 -13.89 32.04 3.87
CA VAL A 167 -12.63 32.15 3.13
C VAL A 167 -12.36 30.87 2.35
N PHE A 168 -12.43 29.70 3.01
CA PHE A 168 -12.23 28.43 2.32
C PHE A 168 -13.24 28.24 1.17
N ASN A 169 -14.53 28.43 1.43
CA ASN A 169 -15.56 28.21 0.43
C ASN A 169 -15.44 29.18 -0.75
N SER A 170 -15.07 30.44 -0.51
CA SER A 170 -14.85 31.42 -1.58
C SER A 170 -13.78 30.94 -2.56
N VAL A 171 -12.63 30.50 -2.05
CA VAL A 171 -11.53 29.98 -2.88
C VAL A 171 -11.91 28.65 -3.53
N TYR A 172 -12.44 27.71 -2.75
CA TYR A 172 -12.81 26.38 -3.23
C TYR A 172 -13.84 26.42 -4.37
N GLN A 173 -14.90 27.25 -4.25
CA GLN A 173 -15.89 27.36 -5.32
C GLN A 173 -15.31 27.97 -6.61
N LYS A 174 -14.32 28.87 -6.48
CA LYS A 174 -13.63 29.47 -7.63
C LYS A 174 -12.74 28.45 -8.36
N THR A 175 -12.08 27.55 -7.63
CA THR A 175 -11.05 26.67 -8.20
C THR A 175 -11.50 25.23 -8.45
N LYS A 176 -12.55 24.73 -7.79
CA LYS A 176 -12.92 23.28 -7.79
C LYS A 176 -13.07 22.66 -9.19
N ASP A 177 -13.55 23.44 -10.16
CA ASP A 177 -13.82 22.96 -11.51
C ASP A 177 -12.65 23.28 -12.45
N SER A 178 -12.08 24.49 -12.36
CA SER A 178 -10.96 24.95 -13.21
C SER A 178 -9.65 24.22 -12.92
N ASN A 179 -9.43 23.84 -11.66
CA ASN A 179 -8.16 23.27 -11.19
C ASN A 179 -8.26 21.75 -10.99
N LYS A 180 -9.33 21.12 -11.45
CA LYS A 180 -9.48 19.67 -11.33
C LYS A 180 -8.41 18.94 -12.15
N ILE A 181 -7.84 17.89 -11.58
CA ILE A 181 -6.97 16.93 -12.27
C ILE A 181 -7.54 15.52 -12.11
N SER A 182 -7.43 14.70 -13.15
CA SER A 182 -7.85 13.30 -13.04
C SER A 182 -6.84 12.49 -12.25
N SER A 183 -7.32 11.46 -11.55
CA SER A 183 -6.42 10.50 -10.88
C SER A 183 -5.42 9.88 -11.86
N GLY A 184 -5.81 9.65 -13.13
CA GLY A 184 -4.90 9.09 -14.14
C GLY A 184 -3.71 9.99 -14.44
N GLU A 185 -3.95 11.29 -14.64
CA GLU A 185 -2.90 12.28 -14.93
C GLU A 185 -1.87 12.36 -13.80
N ILE A 186 -2.32 12.43 -12.54
CA ILE A 186 -1.39 12.49 -11.42
C ILE A 186 -0.61 11.18 -11.24
N HIS A 187 -1.21 10.02 -11.49
CA HIS A 187 -0.48 8.75 -11.45
C HIS A 187 0.60 8.70 -12.53
N MET A 188 0.32 9.23 -13.72
CA MET A 188 1.29 9.32 -14.81
C MET A 188 2.46 10.24 -14.42
N MET A 189 2.17 11.44 -13.90
CA MET A 189 3.20 12.38 -13.43
C MET A 189 4.09 11.77 -12.34
N LEU A 190 3.49 11.13 -11.34
CA LEU A 190 4.26 10.49 -10.26
C LEU A 190 4.95 9.20 -10.72
N SER A 191 4.58 8.59 -11.84
CA SER A 191 5.25 7.39 -12.35
C SER A 191 6.65 7.68 -12.92
N GLU A 192 6.90 8.92 -13.32
CA GLU A 192 8.20 9.39 -13.81
C GLU A 192 9.21 9.63 -12.69
N LEU A 193 8.73 9.85 -11.47
CA LEU A 193 9.61 10.07 -10.32
C LEU A 193 10.21 8.74 -9.82
N PRO A 194 11.50 8.74 -9.44
CA PRO A 194 12.10 7.66 -8.68
C PRO A 194 11.27 7.32 -7.44
N PHE A 195 11.23 6.05 -7.06
CA PHE A 195 10.48 5.61 -5.88
C PHE A 195 10.94 6.27 -4.57
N THR A 196 12.23 6.57 -4.44
CA THR A 196 12.80 7.29 -3.29
C THR A 196 12.23 8.71 -3.18
N GLU A 197 12.08 9.43 -4.28
CA GLU A 197 11.48 10.78 -4.32
C GLU A 197 9.99 10.76 -4.00
N ARG A 198 9.34 9.62 -4.21
CA ARG A 198 7.95 9.38 -3.80
C ARG A 198 7.83 8.94 -2.35
N ASP A 199 8.93 8.90 -1.60
CA ASP A 199 8.99 8.38 -0.22
C ASP A 199 8.43 6.93 -0.18
N LEU A 200 8.87 6.13 -1.15
CA LEU A 200 8.60 4.69 -1.29
C LEU A 200 9.92 3.91 -1.24
N GLU A 201 10.68 4.06 -0.16
CA GLU A 201 11.88 3.27 0.09
C GLU A 201 11.53 2.01 0.88
N ILE A 202 11.64 0.83 0.26
CA ILE A 202 11.10 -0.41 0.82
C ILE A 202 11.74 -0.80 2.17
N GLN A 203 13.02 -0.51 2.35
CA GLN A 203 13.74 -0.76 3.59
C GLN A 203 13.26 0.15 4.72
N ASN A 204 12.90 1.39 4.42
CA ASN A 204 12.33 2.31 5.42
C ASN A 204 10.90 1.93 5.79
N LEU A 205 10.11 1.49 4.80
CA LEU A 205 8.72 1.09 5.01
C LEU A 205 8.61 -0.24 5.77
N TYR A 206 9.46 -1.22 5.45
CA TYR A 206 9.41 -2.54 6.08
C TYR A 206 10.74 -3.30 5.93
N PRO A 207 11.70 -3.12 6.85
CA PRO A 207 13.04 -3.65 6.71
C PRO A 207 13.07 -5.18 6.78
N LEU A 208 13.75 -5.81 5.81
CA LEU A 208 13.98 -7.24 5.75
C LEU A 208 15.41 -7.53 5.28
N SER A 209 15.85 -8.78 5.47
CA SER A 209 17.10 -9.23 4.85
C SER A 209 16.95 -9.28 3.32
N ASP A 210 18.04 -9.02 2.60
CA ASP A 210 18.08 -9.17 1.13
C ASP A 210 17.57 -10.55 0.69
N LYS A 211 17.93 -11.59 1.43
CA LYS A 211 17.46 -12.96 1.17
C LYS A 211 15.95 -13.07 1.24
N ASP A 212 15.33 -12.48 2.26
CA ASP A 212 13.87 -12.49 2.40
C ASP A 212 13.19 -11.68 1.28
N TYR A 213 13.76 -10.54 0.84
CA TYR A 213 13.24 -9.81 -0.31
C TYR A 213 13.38 -10.58 -1.62
N ILE A 214 14.51 -11.25 -1.84
CA ILE A 214 14.73 -12.09 -3.02
C ILE A 214 13.69 -13.22 -3.10
N ASP A 215 13.24 -13.77 -1.97
CA ASP A 215 12.19 -14.79 -1.98
C ASP A 215 10.85 -14.27 -2.55
N TYR A 216 10.54 -12.97 -2.43
CA TYR A 216 9.37 -12.38 -3.11
C TYR A 216 9.51 -12.47 -4.63
N ILE A 217 10.73 -12.28 -5.12
CA ILE A 217 11.04 -12.32 -6.54
C ILE A 217 11.04 -13.76 -7.05
N ILE A 218 11.61 -14.70 -6.29
CA ILE A 218 11.67 -16.11 -6.69
C ILE A 218 10.28 -16.74 -6.75
N TYR A 219 9.42 -16.45 -5.78
CA TYR A 219 8.12 -17.13 -5.65
C TYR A 219 6.93 -16.32 -6.16
N MET A 220 7.16 -15.15 -6.76
CA MET A 220 6.12 -14.23 -7.25
C MET A 220 5.13 -13.82 -6.13
N GLU A 221 5.66 -13.49 -4.96
CA GLU A 221 4.88 -13.14 -3.77
C GLU A 221 4.72 -11.62 -3.63
N GLY A 222 3.83 -11.18 -2.73
CA GLY A 222 3.43 -9.78 -2.60
C GLY A 222 2.59 -9.29 -3.79
N ASN A 223 2.39 -7.98 -3.89
CA ASN A 223 1.71 -7.36 -5.04
C ASN A 223 2.73 -6.79 -6.06
N PRO A 224 2.29 -6.39 -7.27
CA PRO A 224 3.20 -5.87 -8.30
C PRO A 224 4.10 -4.72 -7.81
N LEU A 225 3.54 -3.74 -7.08
CA LEU A 225 4.31 -2.61 -6.57
C LEU A 225 5.43 -3.04 -5.61
N THR A 226 5.15 -3.99 -4.71
CA THR A 226 6.17 -4.53 -3.78
C THR A 226 7.31 -5.17 -4.55
N ARG A 227 7.00 -5.99 -5.56
CA ARG A 227 8.03 -6.64 -6.37
C ARG A 227 8.81 -5.64 -7.21
N GLU A 228 8.14 -4.63 -7.77
CA GLU A 228 8.80 -3.59 -8.55
C GLU A 228 9.79 -2.79 -7.69
N LEU A 229 9.41 -2.44 -6.46
CA LEU A 229 10.29 -1.80 -5.49
C LEU A 229 11.51 -2.68 -5.19
N ILE A 230 11.32 -3.98 -4.93
CA ILE A 230 12.43 -4.91 -4.69
C ILE A 230 13.36 -4.98 -5.91
N VAL A 231 12.83 -5.08 -7.13
CA VAL A 231 13.62 -5.13 -8.37
C VAL A 231 14.42 -3.85 -8.58
N LYS A 232 13.86 -2.69 -8.26
CA LYS A 232 14.54 -1.39 -8.48
C LYS A 232 15.47 -0.97 -7.34
N GLN A 233 15.21 -1.38 -6.10
CA GLN A 233 15.96 -0.90 -4.93
C GLN A 233 16.88 -1.94 -4.32
N ILE A 234 16.45 -3.20 -4.24
CA ILE A 234 17.20 -4.26 -3.55
C ILE A 234 18.10 -5.02 -4.53
N ILE A 235 17.53 -5.50 -5.65
CA ILE A 235 18.28 -6.32 -6.62
C ILE A 235 19.57 -5.65 -7.12
N PRO A 236 19.62 -4.34 -7.45
CA PRO A 236 20.85 -3.71 -7.93
C PRO A 236 21.99 -3.67 -6.92
N GLN A 237 21.67 -3.85 -5.63
CA GLN A 237 22.65 -3.86 -4.53
C GLN A 237 23.25 -5.25 -4.31
N LEU A 238 22.71 -6.29 -4.95
CA LEU A 238 23.15 -7.67 -4.78
C LEU A 238 24.43 -7.97 -5.58
N SER A 239 25.25 -8.86 -5.03
CA SER A 239 26.38 -9.42 -5.78
C SER A 239 25.91 -10.30 -6.94
N LYS A 240 26.71 -10.39 -8.01
CA LYS A 240 26.48 -11.30 -9.16
C LYS A 240 26.19 -12.75 -8.73
N LYS A 241 26.88 -13.23 -7.68
CA LYS A 241 26.67 -14.57 -7.11
C LYS A 241 25.29 -14.72 -6.49
N GLN A 242 24.79 -13.71 -5.77
CA GLN A 242 23.44 -13.72 -5.22
C GLN A 242 22.38 -13.71 -6.33
N ILE A 243 22.57 -12.91 -7.38
CA ILE A 243 21.68 -12.86 -8.55
C ILE A 243 21.65 -14.21 -9.26
N GLN A 244 22.82 -14.82 -9.54
CA GLN A 244 22.90 -16.14 -10.16
C GLN A 244 22.19 -17.22 -9.34
N HIS A 245 22.38 -17.19 -8.02
CA HIS A 245 21.70 -18.13 -7.13
C HIS A 245 20.17 -17.91 -7.10
N ALA A 246 19.69 -16.66 -7.22
CA ALA A 246 18.27 -16.35 -7.35
C ALA A 246 17.69 -16.90 -8.67
N LEU A 247 18.38 -16.70 -9.79
CA LEU A 247 17.98 -17.24 -11.10
C LEU A 247 17.87 -18.77 -11.09
N GLN A 248 18.88 -19.47 -10.54
CA GLN A 248 18.84 -20.93 -10.39
C GLN A 248 17.69 -21.42 -9.51
N LYS A 249 17.26 -20.62 -8.52
CA LYS A 249 16.08 -20.94 -7.72
C LYS A 249 14.79 -20.68 -8.50
N MET A 250 14.73 -19.62 -9.31
CA MET A 250 13.58 -19.36 -10.19
C MET A 250 13.39 -20.48 -11.21
N ASP A 251 14.47 -21.00 -11.79
CA ASP A 251 14.45 -22.13 -12.73
C ASP A 251 13.85 -23.38 -12.06
N ARG A 252 14.42 -23.78 -10.91
CA ARG A 252 13.91 -24.91 -10.12
C ARG A 252 12.46 -24.74 -9.68
N TYR A 253 12.05 -23.51 -9.35
CA TYR A 253 10.67 -23.25 -8.96
C TYR A 253 9.71 -23.36 -10.15
N LYS A 254 10.12 -22.89 -11.33
CA LYS A 254 9.37 -23.05 -12.58
C LYS A 254 9.15 -24.52 -12.89
N ASP A 255 10.21 -25.33 -12.88
CA ASP A 255 10.13 -26.76 -13.18
C ASP A 255 9.16 -27.49 -12.22
N LYS A 256 9.21 -27.14 -10.93
CA LYS A 256 8.27 -27.65 -9.93
C LYS A 256 6.82 -27.27 -10.22
N LEU A 257 6.56 -26.06 -10.71
CA LEU A 257 5.22 -25.66 -11.13
C LEU A 257 4.76 -26.39 -12.40
N ASP A 258 5.69 -26.65 -13.33
CA ASP A 258 5.43 -27.41 -14.56
C ASP A 258 5.03 -28.85 -14.24
N GLU A 259 5.78 -29.53 -13.38
CA GLU A 259 5.46 -30.88 -12.89
C GLU A 259 4.10 -30.92 -12.19
N LYS A 260 3.85 -29.96 -11.29
CA LYS A 260 2.59 -29.90 -10.55
C LYS A 260 1.41 -29.69 -11.50
N ALA A 261 1.52 -28.79 -12.46
CA ALA A 261 0.49 -28.52 -13.45
C ALA A 261 0.18 -29.76 -14.31
N LYS A 262 1.21 -30.47 -14.78
CA LYS A 262 1.05 -31.72 -15.55
C LYS A 262 0.34 -32.82 -14.75
N SER A 263 0.63 -32.92 -13.46
CA SER A 263 0.02 -33.92 -12.57
C SER A 263 -1.39 -33.58 -12.07
N SER A 264 -1.87 -32.34 -12.26
CA SER A 264 -3.13 -31.87 -11.69
C SER A 264 -4.16 -31.49 -12.77
N VAL A 265 -5.41 -31.93 -12.60
CA VAL A 265 -6.56 -31.38 -13.35
C VAL A 265 -7.04 -30.04 -12.72
N ASN A 266 -6.33 -29.54 -11.70
CA ASN A 266 -6.77 -28.39 -10.93
C ASN A 266 -6.49 -27.07 -11.67
N TYR A 267 -7.57 -26.40 -12.07
CA TYR A 267 -7.54 -25.07 -12.69
C TYR A 267 -6.63 -24.06 -11.94
N LYS A 268 -6.64 -24.10 -10.59
CA LYS A 268 -5.86 -23.17 -9.77
C LYS A 268 -4.34 -23.33 -9.94
N ASP A 269 -3.86 -24.56 -10.09
CA ASP A 269 -2.44 -24.84 -10.27
C ASP A 269 -1.99 -24.43 -11.68
N ASN A 270 -2.84 -24.64 -12.70
CA ASN A 270 -2.60 -24.15 -14.06
C ASN A 270 -2.57 -22.61 -14.14
N CYS A 271 -3.48 -21.92 -13.46
CA CYS A 271 -3.46 -20.45 -13.37
C CYS A 271 -2.20 -19.94 -12.66
N LYS A 272 -1.79 -20.59 -11.57
CA LYS A 272 -0.57 -20.20 -10.84
C LYS A 272 0.65 -20.34 -11.75
N LYS A 273 0.79 -21.46 -12.46
CA LYS A 273 1.84 -21.68 -13.45
C LYS A 273 1.81 -20.60 -14.53
N SER A 274 0.66 -20.37 -15.19
CA SER A 274 0.55 -19.39 -16.28
C SER A 274 0.94 -17.97 -15.84
N ASN A 275 0.52 -17.55 -14.65
CA ASN A 275 0.93 -16.25 -14.09
C ASN A 275 2.43 -16.20 -13.82
N TYR A 276 3.00 -17.29 -13.28
CA TYR A 276 4.43 -17.38 -13.02
C TYR A 276 5.26 -17.39 -14.31
N ASP A 277 4.83 -18.10 -15.37
CA ASP A 277 5.53 -18.13 -16.65
C ASP A 277 5.67 -16.72 -17.25
N LYS A 278 4.60 -15.92 -17.24
CA LYS A 278 4.64 -14.52 -17.69
C LYS A 278 5.60 -13.68 -16.85
N TYR A 279 5.49 -13.80 -15.54
CA TYR A 279 6.34 -13.08 -14.60
C TYR A 279 7.82 -13.47 -14.73
N TYR A 280 8.09 -14.76 -14.93
CA TYR A 280 9.42 -15.31 -15.12
C TYR A 280 10.04 -14.72 -16.39
N GLU A 281 9.35 -14.74 -17.53
CA GLU A 281 9.88 -14.16 -18.78
C GLU A 281 10.28 -12.68 -18.64
N GLU A 282 9.49 -11.89 -17.92
CA GLU A 282 9.77 -10.45 -17.72
C GLU A 282 10.90 -10.21 -16.72
N THR A 283 10.84 -10.90 -15.57
CA THR A 283 11.73 -10.61 -14.44
C THR A 283 13.07 -11.31 -14.60
N TYR A 284 13.09 -12.54 -15.09
CA TYR A 284 14.30 -13.31 -15.33
C TYR A 284 15.22 -12.59 -16.32
N LYS A 285 14.67 -12.05 -17.41
CA LYS A 285 15.45 -11.26 -18.39
C LYS A 285 16.10 -10.05 -17.73
N LYS A 286 15.32 -9.27 -16.95
CA LYS A 286 15.83 -8.11 -16.21
C LYS A 286 16.99 -8.49 -15.28
N LEU A 287 16.83 -9.56 -14.51
CA LEU A 287 17.87 -10.06 -13.59
C LEU A 287 19.11 -10.57 -14.33
N LYS A 288 18.93 -11.26 -15.47
CA LYS A 288 20.02 -11.81 -16.27
C LYS A 288 20.92 -10.71 -16.85
N HIS A 289 20.36 -9.55 -17.20
CA HIS A 289 21.14 -8.40 -17.65
C HIS A 289 22.02 -7.77 -16.56
N LEU A 290 21.78 -8.08 -15.28
CA LEU A 290 22.55 -7.57 -14.14
C LEU A 290 23.68 -8.53 -13.71
N GLN A 291 23.83 -9.68 -14.36
CA GLN A 291 24.96 -10.60 -14.18
C GLN A 291 26.22 -10.09 -14.86
#